data_AF-A0A8C9R3C3-F1
#
_entry.id   AF-A0A8C9R3C3-F1
#
_cell.length_a   1.000
_cell.length_b   1.000
_cell.length_c   1.000
_cell.angle_alpha   90.00
_cell.angle_beta   90.00
_cell.angle_gamma   90.00
#
_symmetry.space_group_name_H-M   'P 1'
#
loop_
_entity.id
_entity.type
_entity.pdbx_description
1 polymer ?
#
loop_
_entity_poly.entity_id
_entity_poly.type
_entity_poly.pdbx_seq_one_letter_code
_entity_poly.pdbx_strand_id
1 'polypeptide(L)'
;MKEIFLLAALVSVLRADEITRLVGEINGFHEQVKFGTLCKGNPTNKHRKCDSFGCGNYGARRAGGTRKHMGLDIVCTDGDTVLAPFHVKINGPASPYTTGVNAAINDGLNLSGQGLCFKLFYVKPVETSGTVEQGQELGTMLPMQEVYPGITSHVHVQMCNKSDPTKYF
;
A
#
# COMPACT_ATOMS: atom_id res chain seq x y z
N MET A 1 12.64 -19.17 38.80
CA MET A 1 13.20 -20.53 38.61
C MET A 1 12.13 -21.60 38.43
N LYS A 2 10.98 -21.60 39.12
CA LYS A 2 9.92 -22.61 38.91
C LYS A 2 9.24 -22.57 37.53
N GLU A 3 9.07 -21.39 36.94
CA GLU A 3 8.40 -21.22 35.62
C GLU A 3 9.19 -21.83 34.44
N ILE A 4 10.54 -21.81 34.49
CA ILE A 4 11.40 -22.32 33.40
C ILE A 4 11.43 -23.87 33.38
N PHE A 5 11.29 -24.51 34.55
CA PHE A 5 11.26 -25.97 34.65
C PHE A 5 9.95 -26.58 34.12
N LEU A 6 8.82 -25.84 34.15
CA LEU A 6 7.56 -26.32 33.57
C LEU A 6 7.62 -26.37 32.04
N LEU A 7 8.27 -25.40 31.37
CA LEU A 7 8.38 -25.41 29.91
C LEU A 7 9.24 -26.57 29.40
N ALA A 8 10.34 -26.91 30.08
CA ALA A 8 11.19 -28.03 29.65
C ALA A 8 10.48 -29.39 29.76
N ALA A 9 9.61 -29.57 30.76
CA ALA A 9 8.84 -30.80 30.95
C ALA A 9 7.71 -30.98 29.92
N LEU A 10 7.15 -29.88 29.38
CA LEU A 10 6.13 -29.94 28.32
C LEU A 10 6.74 -30.32 26.95
N VAL A 11 7.96 -29.86 26.66
CA VAL A 11 8.64 -30.15 25.38
C VAL A 11 9.05 -31.63 25.28
N SER A 12 9.30 -32.32 26.40
CA SER A 12 9.63 -33.75 26.42
C SER A 12 8.45 -34.71 26.16
N VAL A 13 7.21 -34.21 26.12
CA VAL A 13 6.00 -35.02 25.90
C VAL A 13 5.40 -34.80 24.50
N LEU A 14 5.81 -33.72 23.83
CA LEU A 14 5.36 -33.38 22.48
C LEU A 14 6.15 -34.19 21.45
N ARG A 15 5.45 -34.67 20.43
CA ARG A 15 6.11 -35.34 19.31
C ARG A 15 6.82 -34.29 18.44
N ALA A 16 7.85 -34.71 17.71
CA ALA A 16 8.69 -33.80 16.90
C ALA A 16 7.88 -32.98 15.87
N ASP A 17 6.76 -33.52 15.38
CA ASP A 17 5.78 -32.87 14.50
C ASP A 17 4.97 -31.76 15.19
N GLU A 18 4.62 -31.93 16.47
CA GLU A 18 3.98 -30.87 17.28
C GLU A 18 4.95 -29.76 17.64
N ILE A 19 6.21 -30.10 17.94
CA ILE A 19 7.28 -29.11 18.16
C ILE A 19 7.51 -28.32 16.87
N THR A 20 7.50 -28.97 15.71
CA THR A 20 7.66 -28.28 14.42
C THR A 20 6.49 -27.34 14.12
N ARG A 21 5.25 -27.70 14.49
CA ARG A 21 4.08 -26.80 14.39
C ARG A 21 4.19 -25.61 15.34
N LEU A 22 4.55 -25.85 16.60
CA LEU A 22 4.74 -24.78 17.59
C LEU A 22 5.89 -23.85 17.21
N VAL A 23 7.00 -24.38 16.72
CA VAL A 23 8.12 -23.58 16.19
C VAL A 23 7.71 -22.83 14.92
N GLY A 24 6.85 -23.40 14.07
CA GLY A 24 6.22 -22.71 12.95
C GLY A 24 5.30 -21.57 13.37
N GLU A 25 4.54 -21.74 14.46
CA GLU A 25 3.66 -20.72 15.05
C GLU A 25 4.46 -19.62 15.78
N ILE A 26 5.58 -19.97 16.43
CA ILE A 26 6.51 -19.02 17.10
C ILE A 26 7.37 -18.25 16.10
N ASN A 27 7.84 -18.90 15.03
CA ASN A 27 8.48 -18.24 13.88
C ASN A 27 7.48 -17.45 13.03
N GLY A 28 6.18 -17.60 13.31
CA GLY A 28 5.10 -16.72 12.90
C GLY A 28 5.08 -15.37 13.63
N PHE A 29 6.20 -14.93 14.21
CA PHE A 29 6.54 -13.50 14.33
C PHE A 29 6.62 -12.92 12.91
N HIS A 30 5.45 -12.78 12.29
CA HIS A 30 5.26 -12.26 10.95
C HIS A 30 5.97 -10.91 10.86
N GLU A 31 7.05 -10.86 10.08
CA GLU A 31 7.63 -9.60 9.67
C GLU A 31 6.49 -8.77 9.06
N GLN A 32 6.25 -7.60 9.66
CA GLN A 32 5.17 -6.74 9.26
C GLN A 32 5.38 -6.38 7.79
N VAL A 33 4.40 -6.68 6.93
CA VAL A 33 4.45 -6.33 5.50
C VAL A 33 4.87 -4.88 5.33
N LYS A 34 5.88 -4.64 4.49
CA LYS A 34 6.33 -3.30 4.11
C LYS A 34 6.23 -3.11 2.61
N PHE A 35 5.72 -1.96 2.20
CA PHE A 35 5.69 -1.59 0.80
C PHE A 35 7.13 -1.26 0.36
N GLY A 36 7.61 -1.94 -0.66
CA GLY A 36 8.78 -1.50 -1.41
C GLY A 36 8.54 -0.15 -2.09
N THR A 37 9.57 0.34 -2.78
CA THR A 37 9.49 1.60 -3.55
C THR A 37 8.29 1.58 -4.50
N LEU A 38 7.40 2.58 -4.36
CA LEU A 38 6.25 2.75 -5.25
C LEU A 38 6.56 3.63 -6.45
N CYS A 39 7.39 4.66 -6.30
CA CYS A 39 7.73 5.57 -7.39
C CYS A 39 9.24 5.60 -7.56
N LYS A 40 9.71 5.40 -8.79
CA LYS A 40 11.13 5.29 -9.10
C LYS A 40 11.93 6.53 -8.68
N GLY A 41 11.35 7.72 -8.80
CA GLY A 41 11.92 8.98 -8.33
C GLY A 41 11.81 9.24 -6.82
N ASN A 42 11.13 8.38 -6.06
CA ASN A 42 10.97 8.49 -4.61
C ASN A 42 11.23 7.13 -3.91
N PRO A 43 12.50 6.68 -3.87
CA PRO A 43 12.86 5.34 -3.37
C PRO A 43 12.47 5.08 -1.91
N THR A 44 12.35 6.14 -1.10
CA THR A 44 12.02 6.03 0.33
C THR A 44 10.52 6.15 0.63
N ASN A 45 9.66 6.16 -0.39
CA ASN A 45 8.21 6.36 -0.24
C ASN A 45 7.85 7.58 0.62
N LYS A 46 8.55 8.72 0.43
CA LYS A 46 8.27 9.96 1.17
C LYS A 46 6.77 10.31 1.09
N HIS A 47 6.14 10.52 2.25
CA HIS A 47 4.74 10.92 2.32
C HIS A 47 4.57 12.37 1.85
N ARG A 48 3.48 12.64 1.12
CA ARG A 48 3.04 14.00 0.85
C ARG A 48 2.64 14.67 2.17
N LYS A 49 3.14 15.89 2.37
CA LYS A 49 2.81 16.73 3.53
C LYS A 49 1.54 17.54 3.25
N CYS A 50 1.45 18.75 3.78
CA CYS A 50 0.37 19.69 3.48
C CYS A 50 0.80 20.68 2.41
N ASP A 51 -0.11 20.99 1.51
CA ASP A 51 -0.04 22.06 0.53
C ASP A 51 -1.40 22.80 0.47
N SER A 52 -1.59 23.71 -0.48
CA SER A 52 -2.83 24.48 -0.61
C SER A 52 -4.08 23.62 -0.88
N PHE A 53 -3.92 22.36 -1.28
CA PHE A 53 -5.01 21.42 -1.52
C PHE A 53 -5.28 20.49 -0.32
N GLY A 54 -4.56 20.68 0.78
CA GLY A 54 -4.69 19.90 2.01
C GLY A 54 -3.49 19.00 2.27
N CYS A 55 -3.66 18.03 3.18
CA CYS A 55 -2.59 17.14 3.65
C CYS A 55 -2.75 15.71 3.14
N GLY A 56 -1.63 15.05 2.85
CA GLY A 56 -1.60 13.70 2.28
C GLY A 56 -1.70 12.53 3.26
N ASN A 57 -1.68 12.78 4.57
CA ASN A 57 -1.78 11.73 5.58
C ASN A 57 -3.20 11.11 5.66
N TYR A 58 -3.27 9.87 6.11
CA TYR A 58 -4.54 9.22 6.44
C TYR A 58 -5.31 10.02 7.49
N GLY A 59 -6.63 10.08 7.36
CA GLY A 59 -7.51 10.81 8.26
C GLY A 59 -7.51 12.34 8.10
N ALA A 60 -6.69 12.90 7.21
CA ALA A 60 -6.68 14.34 6.94
C ALA A 60 -8.07 14.86 6.56
N ARG A 61 -8.41 16.08 6.97
CA ARG A 61 -9.72 16.69 6.71
C ARG A 61 -9.93 16.87 5.20
N ARG A 62 -11.15 16.57 4.75
CA ARG A 62 -11.64 16.81 3.39
C ARG A 62 -13.03 17.44 3.48
N ALA A 63 -13.43 18.21 2.45
CA ALA A 63 -14.75 18.85 2.37
C ALA A 63 -15.14 19.60 3.67
N GLY A 64 -14.27 20.51 4.14
CA GLY A 64 -14.49 21.28 5.38
C GLY A 64 -14.41 20.47 6.69
N GLY A 65 -14.11 19.17 6.63
CA GLY A 65 -14.09 18.27 7.80
C GLY A 65 -15.26 17.28 7.82
N THR A 66 -16.18 17.34 6.86
CA THR A 66 -17.28 16.36 6.72
C THR A 66 -16.80 15.00 6.23
N ARG A 67 -15.62 14.93 5.60
CA ARG A 67 -14.99 13.69 5.15
C ARG A 67 -13.55 13.60 5.61
N LYS A 68 -13.05 12.37 5.66
CA LYS A 68 -11.64 12.05 5.94
C LYS A 68 -10.94 11.54 4.70
N HIS A 69 -9.64 11.75 4.64
CA HIS A 69 -8.76 11.13 3.68
C HIS A 69 -8.62 9.64 4.00
N MET A 70 -9.10 8.77 3.10
CA MET A 70 -9.17 7.32 3.35
C MET A 70 -7.94 6.55 2.84
N GLY A 71 -6.87 7.27 2.51
CA GLY A 71 -5.62 6.70 2.03
C GLY A 71 -4.43 7.50 2.53
N LEU A 72 -3.27 7.18 1.97
CA LEU A 72 -2.01 7.88 2.19
C LEU A 72 -1.42 8.26 0.85
N ASP A 73 -1.02 9.52 0.74
CA ASP A 73 -0.42 10.07 -0.47
C ASP A 73 1.11 9.90 -0.41
N ILE A 74 1.66 9.14 -1.34
CA ILE A 74 3.11 8.93 -1.49
C ILE A 74 3.60 9.81 -2.62
N VAL A 75 4.58 10.68 -2.36
CA VAL A 75 5.10 11.63 -3.34
C VAL A 75 5.56 10.88 -4.59
N CYS A 76 5.11 11.35 -5.76
CA CYS A 76 5.39 10.74 -7.05
C CYS A 76 5.24 11.82 -8.12
N THR A 77 6.30 12.09 -8.88
CA THR A 77 6.26 13.16 -9.88
C THR A 77 5.38 12.73 -11.06
N ASP A 78 4.68 13.68 -11.69
CA ASP A 78 3.95 13.43 -12.93
C ASP A 78 4.86 12.74 -13.95
N GLY A 79 4.37 11.66 -14.58
CA GLY A 79 5.16 10.88 -15.53
C GLY A 79 6.17 9.89 -14.92
N ASP A 80 6.33 9.84 -13.59
CA ASP A 80 7.24 8.89 -12.94
C ASP A 80 6.73 7.44 -13.08
N THR A 81 7.66 6.50 -13.09
CA THR A 81 7.34 5.06 -13.15
C THR A 81 6.85 4.60 -11.80
N VAL A 82 5.66 4.01 -11.78
CA VAL A 82 5.06 3.37 -10.60
C VAL A 82 5.41 1.89 -10.61
N LEU A 83 5.99 1.41 -9.52
CA LEU A 83 6.53 0.06 -9.37
C LEU A 83 5.66 -0.78 -8.43
N ALA A 84 5.66 -2.10 -8.65
CA ALA A 84 5.05 -3.04 -7.74
C ALA A 84 5.82 -3.08 -6.41
N PRO A 85 5.16 -2.79 -5.26
CA PRO A 85 5.85 -2.71 -3.97
C PRO A 85 6.31 -4.08 -3.44
N PHE A 86 5.72 -5.15 -3.94
CA PHE A 86 6.03 -6.56 -3.72
C PHE A 86 5.37 -7.36 -4.86
N HIS A 87 5.47 -8.70 -4.87
CA HIS A 87 4.70 -9.53 -5.79
C HIS A 87 3.19 -9.29 -5.61
N VAL A 88 2.52 -8.82 -6.66
CA VAL A 88 1.10 -8.45 -6.64
C VAL A 88 0.31 -9.13 -7.75
N LYS A 89 -0.95 -9.44 -7.44
CA LYS A 89 -2.00 -9.73 -8.41
C LYS A 89 -2.77 -8.45 -8.74
N ILE A 90 -2.99 -8.19 -10.01
CA ILE A 90 -3.89 -7.15 -10.50
C ILE A 90 -5.32 -7.70 -10.56
N ASN A 91 -6.18 -7.17 -9.71
CA ASN A 91 -7.58 -7.55 -9.60
C ASN A 91 -8.48 -6.80 -10.60
N GLY A 92 -7.96 -5.77 -11.26
CA GLY A 92 -8.66 -4.97 -12.25
C GLY A 92 -8.37 -3.47 -12.14
N PRO A 93 -8.94 -2.66 -13.05
CA PRO A 93 -8.85 -1.20 -12.99
C PRO A 93 -9.59 -0.64 -11.76
N ALA A 94 -9.19 0.55 -11.31
CA ALA A 94 -9.83 1.26 -10.22
C ALA A 94 -9.78 2.78 -10.41
N SER A 95 -10.93 3.44 -10.31
CA SER A 95 -11.01 4.90 -10.50
C SER A 95 -11.25 5.64 -9.17
N PRO A 96 -10.53 6.74 -8.90
CA PRO A 96 -10.75 7.58 -7.71
C PRO A 96 -12.04 8.42 -7.79
N TYR A 97 -12.53 8.72 -9.00
CA TYR A 97 -13.68 9.57 -9.23
C TYR A 97 -14.75 8.89 -10.10
N THR A 98 -15.96 9.43 -10.07
CA THR A 98 -17.03 9.07 -11.01
C THR A 98 -16.63 9.45 -12.44
N THR A 99 -17.11 8.70 -13.43
CA THR A 99 -16.84 8.94 -14.85
C THR A 99 -17.09 10.40 -15.24
N GLY A 100 -16.15 10.98 -16.00
CA GLY A 100 -16.19 12.38 -16.47
C GLY A 100 -15.61 13.41 -15.50
N VAL A 101 -15.36 13.06 -14.24
CA VAL A 101 -14.73 13.95 -13.25
C VAL A 101 -13.22 13.75 -13.27
N ASN A 102 -12.44 14.85 -13.39
CA ASN A 102 -10.98 14.85 -13.39
C ASN A 102 -10.39 13.80 -14.34
N ALA A 103 -10.93 13.71 -15.56
CA ALA A 103 -10.65 12.62 -16.49
C ALA A 103 -9.15 12.37 -16.75
N ALA A 104 -8.32 13.42 -16.76
CA ALA A 104 -6.87 13.33 -16.96
C ALA A 104 -6.13 12.50 -15.89
N ILE A 105 -6.71 12.34 -14.69
CA ILE A 105 -6.12 11.57 -13.59
C ILE A 105 -7.06 10.47 -13.07
N ASN A 106 -8.15 10.15 -13.76
CA ASN A 106 -9.18 9.23 -13.24
C ASN A 106 -8.91 7.76 -13.55
N ASP A 107 -7.71 7.27 -13.24
CA ASP A 107 -7.30 5.90 -13.50
C ASP A 107 -6.44 5.33 -12.35
N GLY A 108 -6.28 4.01 -12.32
CA GLY A 108 -5.57 3.30 -11.27
C GLY A 108 -5.82 1.79 -11.27
N LEU A 109 -5.30 1.13 -10.24
CA LEU A 109 -5.30 -0.33 -10.10
C LEU A 109 -5.89 -0.78 -8.77
N ASN A 110 -6.60 -1.91 -8.78
CA ASN A 110 -6.93 -2.71 -7.61
C ASN A 110 -5.96 -3.90 -7.54
N LEU A 111 -5.26 -4.03 -6.43
CA LEU A 111 -4.12 -4.94 -6.26
C LEU A 111 -4.28 -5.78 -4.98
N SER A 112 -3.72 -6.99 -5.00
CA SER A 112 -3.56 -7.81 -3.80
C SER A 112 -2.22 -8.54 -3.79
N GLY A 113 -1.67 -8.77 -2.60
CA GLY A 113 -0.38 -9.43 -2.42
C GLY A 113 0.04 -9.37 -0.95
N GLN A 114 0.83 -10.34 -0.49
CA GLN A 114 1.27 -10.45 0.91
C GLN A 114 0.14 -10.34 1.95
N GLY A 115 -1.05 -10.89 1.64
CA GLY A 115 -2.22 -10.80 2.53
C GLY A 115 -2.90 -9.43 2.57
N LEU A 116 -2.48 -8.47 1.73
CA LEU A 116 -3.07 -7.14 1.62
C LEU A 116 -3.95 -7.01 0.37
N CYS A 117 -4.94 -6.12 0.46
CA CYS A 117 -5.73 -5.63 -0.67
C CYS A 117 -5.70 -4.10 -0.64
N PHE A 118 -5.28 -3.48 -1.73
CA PHE A 118 -5.12 -2.05 -1.83
C PHE A 118 -5.37 -1.53 -3.25
N LYS A 119 -5.56 -0.22 -3.36
CA LYS A 119 -5.72 0.50 -4.61
C LYS A 119 -4.61 1.52 -4.74
N LEU A 120 -4.10 1.68 -5.96
CA LEU A 120 -3.23 2.79 -6.33
C LEU A 120 -4.02 3.65 -7.32
N PHE A 121 -4.30 4.90 -6.96
CA PHE A 121 -4.94 5.85 -7.87
C PHE A 121 -3.94 6.82 -8.47
N TYR A 122 -4.37 7.46 -9.56
CA TYR A 122 -3.59 8.40 -10.36
C TYR A 122 -2.46 7.72 -11.14
N VAL A 123 -2.67 6.47 -11.52
CA VAL A 123 -1.69 5.66 -12.25
C VAL A 123 -2.32 5.19 -13.54
N LYS A 124 -1.66 5.44 -14.68
CA LYS A 124 -1.99 4.81 -15.96
C LYS A 124 -1.37 3.42 -15.98
N PRO A 125 -2.16 2.34 -15.94
CA PRO A 125 -1.60 1.00 -15.87
C PRO A 125 -0.89 0.58 -17.17
N VAL A 126 0.16 -0.22 -17.06
CA VAL A 126 0.69 -0.98 -18.21
C VAL A 126 -0.27 -2.12 -18.55
N GLU A 127 -0.69 -2.86 -17.52
CA GLU A 127 -1.62 -3.98 -17.62
C GLU A 127 -2.77 -3.82 -16.63
N THR A 128 -3.95 -4.34 -16.95
CA THR A 128 -5.13 -4.30 -16.06
C THR A 128 -5.50 -5.66 -15.45
N SER A 129 -4.67 -6.68 -15.66
CA SER A 129 -4.85 -8.03 -15.11
C SER A 129 -3.52 -8.78 -15.04
N GLY A 130 -3.49 -9.90 -14.33
CA GLY A 130 -2.28 -10.74 -14.21
C GLY A 130 -1.52 -10.50 -12.90
N THR A 131 -0.23 -10.82 -12.90
CA THR A 131 0.67 -10.68 -11.74
C THR A 131 1.92 -9.90 -12.13
N VAL A 132 2.47 -9.14 -11.19
CA VAL A 132 3.67 -8.33 -11.39
C VAL A 132 4.62 -8.54 -10.21
N GLU A 133 5.89 -8.81 -10.51
CA GLU A 133 6.91 -9.03 -9.48
C GLU A 133 7.35 -7.72 -8.83
N GLN A 134 7.88 -7.81 -7.62
CA GLN A 134 8.40 -6.66 -6.89
C GLN A 134 9.40 -5.84 -7.74
N GLY A 135 9.24 -4.52 -7.73
CA GLY A 135 10.13 -3.60 -8.44
C GLY A 135 9.91 -3.54 -9.95
N GLN A 136 9.02 -4.35 -10.52
CA GLN A 136 8.60 -4.22 -11.91
C GLN A 136 7.57 -3.11 -12.07
N GLU A 137 7.47 -2.58 -13.29
CA GLU A 137 6.55 -1.48 -13.62
C GLU A 137 5.09 -1.94 -13.58
N LEU A 138 4.27 -1.18 -12.84
CA LEU A 138 2.82 -1.27 -12.85
C LEU A 138 2.18 -0.26 -13.80
N GLY A 139 2.84 0.87 -14.00
CA GLY A 139 2.26 1.99 -14.74
C GLY A 139 3.05 3.27 -14.62
N THR A 140 2.45 4.35 -15.11
CA THR A 140 3.02 5.70 -15.08
C THR A 140 2.13 6.62 -14.26
N MET A 141 2.72 7.48 -13.44
CA MET A 141 2.00 8.51 -12.70
C MET A 141 1.31 9.49 -13.67
N LEU A 142 0.01 9.69 -13.49
CA LEU A 142 -0.82 10.57 -14.33
C LEU A 142 -0.48 12.06 -14.09
N PRO A 143 -0.83 12.96 -15.02
CA PRO A 143 -0.48 14.38 -14.95
C PRO A 143 -1.31 15.14 -13.91
N MET A 144 -0.94 15.02 -12.63
CA MET A 144 -1.65 15.63 -11.52
C MET A 144 -1.61 17.16 -11.54
N GLN A 145 -0.51 17.74 -12.02
CA GLN A 145 -0.37 19.20 -12.10
C GLN A 145 -1.34 19.83 -13.11
N GLU A 146 -1.83 19.08 -14.11
CA GLU A 146 -2.84 19.59 -15.05
C GLU A 146 -4.20 19.78 -14.38
N VAL A 147 -4.52 18.96 -13.39
CA VAL A 147 -5.81 18.98 -12.69
C VAL A 147 -5.73 19.84 -11.42
N TYR A 148 -4.60 19.78 -10.71
CA TYR A 148 -4.38 20.49 -9.46
C TYR A 148 -3.02 21.22 -9.47
N PRO A 149 -2.89 22.34 -10.19
CA PRO A 149 -1.63 23.09 -10.25
C PRO A 149 -1.13 23.51 -8.86
N GLY A 150 0.08 23.09 -8.50
CA GLY A 150 0.71 23.41 -7.21
C GLY A 150 0.48 22.40 -6.09
N ILE A 151 -0.27 21.33 -6.33
CA ILE A 151 -0.33 20.19 -5.40
C ILE A 151 1.03 19.49 -5.38
N THR A 152 1.40 18.83 -4.28
CA THR A 152 2.51 17.87 -4.36
C THR A 152 2.00 16.63 -5.11
N SER A 153 2.53 16.35 -6.32
CA SER A 153 2.14 15.14 -7.07
C SER A 153 2.40 13.87 -6.27
N HIS A 154 1.47 12.91 -6.34
CA HIS A 154 1.48 11.72 -5.50
C HIS A 154 0.65 10.57 -6.08
N VAL A 155 1.05 9.34 -5.77
CA VAL A 155 0.15 8.19 -5.86
C VAL A 155 -0.67 8.11 -4.58
N HIS A 156 -1.99 7.95 -4.71
CA HIS A 156 -2.87 7.73 -3.55
C HIS A 156 -2.99 6.24 -3.28
N VAL A 157 -2.49 5.80 -2.12
CA VAL A 157 -2.56 4.41 -1.65
C VAL A 157 -3.76 4.26 -0.74
N GLN A 158 -4.68 3.36 -1.09
CA GLN A 158 -5.88 3.12 -0.29
C GLN A 158 -6.11 1.63 -0.06
N MET A 159 -6.13 1.19 1.20
CA MET A 159 -6.54 -0.16 1.54
C MET A 159 -7.98 -0.43 1.07
N CYS A 160 -8.28 -1.64 0.59
CA CYS A 160 -9.63 -1.97 0.10
C CYS A 160 -10.71 -1.79 1.17
N ASN A 161 -10.39 -2.12 2.43
CA ASN A 161 -11.25 -1.91 3.59
C ASN A 161 -11.18 -0.48 4.16
N LYS A 162 -10.43 0.42 3.51
CA LYS A 162 -10.20 1.81 3.90
C LYS A 162 -9.55 2.00 5.28
N SER A 163 -8.87 0.99 5.80
CA SER A 163 -8.02 1.12 7.00
C SER A 163 -6.76 1.95 6.71
N ASP A 164 -6.11 2.42 7.77
CA ASP A 164 -4.89 3.24 7.68
C ASP A 164 -3.72 2.44 7.07
N PRO A 165 -3.18 2.83 5.89
CA PRO A 165 -2.05 2.16 5.28
C PRO A 165 -0.69 2.55 5.88
N THR A 166 -0.62 3.59 6.73
CA THR A 166 0.64 4.18 7.21
C THR A 166 1.59 3.17 7.85
N LYS A 167 1.06 2.13 8.51
CA LYS A 167 1.87 1.09 9.17
C LYS A 167 2.70 0.24 8.19
N TYR A 168 2.38 0.25 6.90
CA TYR A 168 3.11 -0.51 5.88
C TYR A 168 4.22 0.30 5.18
N PHE A 169 4.39 1.57 5.56
CA PHE A 169 5.49 2.44 5.17
C PHE A 169 6.43 2.66 6.37
#